data_AF-A0A7K1E184-F1
#
_entry.id   AF-A0A7K1E184-F1
#
_cell.length_a   1.000
_cell.length_b   1.000
_cell.length_c   1.000
_cell.angle_alpha   90.00
_cell.angle_beta   90.00
_cell.angle_gamma   90.00
#
_symmetry.space_group_name_H-M   'P 1'
#
loop_
_entity.id
_entity.type
_entity.pdbx_description
1 polymer ?
#
loop_
_entity_poly.entity_id
_entity_poly.type
_entity_poly.pdbx_seq_one_letter_code
_entity_poly.pdbx_strand_id
1 'polypeptide(L)'
;MTAALEMLSLCASAGEDLVSALTRVSALGAGPFSVSMRDALSQVALGIPVTTALENCARNAGVPSFTRVIEHLTATVERGTPIADVLAAQIADAREEAKNRLVESAGRNEVMMLIPLVFLILPVTIAFSVFPGLIAIQSGI
;
A
#
# COMPACT_ATOMS: atom_id res chain seq x y z
N MET A 1 26.42 10.85 -17.67
CA MET A 1 26.31 9.43 -17.31
C MET A 1 26.95 9.17 -15.95
N THR A 2 28.22 9.52 -15.73
CA THR A 2 28.93 9.31 -14.45
C THR A 2 28.20 9.89 -13.23
N ALA A 3 27.80 11.17 -13.26
CA ALA A 3 27.06 11.79 -12.15
C ALA A 3 25.72 11.08 -11.82
N ALA A 4 25.05 10.50 -12.82
CA ALA A 4 23.83 9.74 -12.60
C ALA A 4 24.13 8.40 -11.88
N LEU A 5 25.25 7.75 -12.19
CA LEU A 5 25.68 6.53 -11.53
C LEU A 5 26.17 6.79 -10.10
N GLU A 6 26.88 7.90 -9.86
CA GLU A 6 27.29 8.32 -8.52
C GLU A 6 26.06 8.56 -7.63
N MET A 7 25.05 9.25 -8.17
CA MET A 7 23.81 9.52 -7.45
C MET A 7 22.99 8.25 -7.23
N LEU A 8 22.96 7.32 -8.18
CA LEU A 8 22.35 5.99 -7.99
C LEU A 8 23.05 5.21 -6.88
N SER A 9 24.39 5.24 -6.85
CA SER A 9 25.17 4.60 -5.78
C SER A 9 24.89 5.22 -4.41
N LEU A 10 24.71 6.54 -4.35
CA LEU A 10 24.35 7.26 -3.13
C LEU A 10 22.95 6.87 -2.64
N CYS A 11 21.95 6.85 -3.53
CA CYS A 11 20.59 6.39 -3.22
C CYS A 11 20.56 4.93 -2.75
N ALA A 12 21.28 4.03 -3.43
CA ALA A 12 21.37 2.62 -3.06
C ALA A 12 22.05 2.44 -1.68
N SER A 13 23.10 3.21 -1.40
CA SER A 13 23.78 3.20 -0.09
C SER A 13 22.90 3.75 1.04
N ALA A 14 21.91 4.59 0.71
CA ALA A 14 20.90 5.06 1.64
C ALA A 14 19.76 4.06 1.88
N GLY A 15 19.78 2.90 1.19
CA GLY A 15 18.75 1.86 1.29
C GLY A 15 17.51 2.12 0.45
N GLU A 16 17.54 3.04 -0.53
CA GLU A 16 16.45 3.21 -1.48
C GLU A 16 16.34 1.98 -2.41
N ASP A 17 15.11 1.57 -2.72
CA ASP A 17 14.84 0.59 -3.77
C ASP A 17 15.31 1.11 -5.13
N LEU A 18 15.79 0.21 -6.00
CA LEU A 18 16.41 0.59 -7.26
C LEU A 18 15.44 1.36 -8.18
N VAL A 19 14.16 0.99 -8.22
CA VAL A 19 13.16 1.68 -9.05
C VAL A 19 12.96 3.11 -8.56
N SER A 20 12.94 3.31 -7.24
CA SER A 20 12.82 4.63 -6.62
C SER A 20 14.05 5.49 -6.89
N ALA A 21 15.25 4.92 -6.75
CA ALA A 21 16.51 5.58 -7.06
C ALA A 21 16.61 5.98 -8.55
N LEU A 22 16.22 5.09 -9.47
CA LEU A 22 16.16 5.36 -10.91
C LEU A 22 15.13 6.44 -11.25
N THR A 23 13.97 6.44 -10.59
CA THR A 23 12.95 7.48 -10.75
C THR A 23 13.50 8.84 -10.34
N ARG A 24 14.17 8.92 -9.20
CA ARG A 24 14.77 10.16 -8.69
C ARG A 24 15.90 10.66 -9.59
N VAL A 25 16.81 9.78 -10.00
CA VAL A 25 17.95 10.12 -10.85
C VAL A 25 17.51 10.49 -12.26
N SER A 26 16.47 9.83 -12.80
CA SER A 26 15.91 10.19 -14.10
C SER A 26 15.15 11.52 -14.07
N ALA A 27 14.50 11.86 -12.96
CA ALA A 27 13.84 13.16 -12.76
C ALA A 27 14.85 14.31 -12.65
N LEU A 28 15.94 14.12 -11.92
CA LEU A 28 16.95 15.15 -11.67
C LEU A 28 18.02 15.23 -12.78
N GLY A 29 18.28 14.13 -13.47
CA GLY A 29 19.29 14.05 -14.52
C GLY A 29 18.79 14.60 -15.87
N ALA A 30 19.70 15.27 -16.58
CA ALA A 30 19.51 15.71 -17.96
C ALA A 30 20.37 14.87 -18.92
N GLY A 31 19.80 14.53 -20.08
CA GLY A 31 20.51 13.83 -21.17
C GLY A 31 19.94 12.46 -21.55
N PRO A 32 20.59 11.77 -22.51
CA PRO A 32 20.07 10.53 -23.11
C PRO A 32 19.79 9.42 -22.10
N PHE A 33 20.66 9.27 -21.10
CA PHE A 33 20.50 8.28 -20.02
C PHE A 33 19.19 8.46 -19.25
N SER A 34 18.86 9.70 -18.87
CA SER A 34 17.64 10.00 -18.12
C SER A 34 16.37 9.85 -18.96
N VAL A 35 16.46 10.10 -20.28
CA VAL A 35 15.35 9.84 -21.22
C VAL A 35 15.11 8.33 -21.34
N SER A 36 16.16 7.56 -21.57
CA SER A 36 16.13 6.10 -21.63
C SER A 36 15.58 5.48 -20.33
N MET A 37 15.98 6.00 -19.16
CA MET A 37 15.42 5.52 -17.89
C MET A 37 13.96 5.89 -17.69
N ARG A 38 13.52 7.08 -18.10
CA ARG A 38 12.09 7.45 -18.05
C ARG A 38 11.25 6.51 -18.92
N ASP A 39 11.77 6.11 -20.07
CA ASP A 39 11.10 5.16 -20.96
C ASP A 39 11.05 3.74 -20.36
N ALA A 40 12.12 3.29 -19.70
CA ALA A 40 12.08 2.03 -18.96
C ALA A 40 11.08 2.07 -17.79
N LEU A 41 11.05 3.17 -17.02
CA LEU A 41 10.13 3.35 -15.91
C LEU A 41 8.66 3.45 -16.35
N SER A 42 8.40 4.01 -17.54
CA SER A 42 7.04 4.04 -18.11
C SER A 42 6.56 2.63 -18.46
N GLN A 43 7.43 1.78 -19.03
CA GLN A 43 7.13 0.37 -19.29
C GLN A 43 6.82 -0.38 -17.98
N VAL A 44 7.58 -0.12 -16.92
CA VAL A 44 7.31 -0.69 -15.59
C VAL A 44 5.96 -0.24 -15.06
N ALA A 45 5.60 1.03 -15.22
CA ALA A 45 4.28 1.53 -14.83
C ALA A 45 3.12 0.89 -15.61
N LEU A 46 3.39 0.37 -16.81
CA LEU A 46 2.45 -0.41 -17.63
C LEU A 46 2.40 -1.90 -17.25
N GLY A 47 3.12 -2.32 -16.20
CA GLY A 47 3.15 -3.69 -15.70
C GLY A 47 4.20 -4.59 -16.37
N ILE A 48 5.11 -4.03 -17.16
CA ILE A 48 6.24 -4.78 -17.72
C ILE A 48 7.28 -5.00 -16.61
N PRO A 49 7.83 -6.22 -16.43
CA PRO A 49 8.86 -6.46 -15.43
C PRO A 49 10.05 -5.52 -15.57
N VAL A 50 10.60 -5.06 -14.44
CA VAL A 50 11.73 -4.11 -14.41
C VAL A 50 12.93 -4.63 -15.19
N THR A 51 13.25 -5.91 -15.04
CA THR A 51 14.34 -6.58 -15.77
C THR A 51 14.14 -6.50 -17.28
N THR A 52 12.93 -6.85 -17.76
CA THR A 52 12.56 -6.77 -19.17
C THR A 52 12.58 -5.34 -19.72
N ALA A 53 12.05 -4.37 -18.96
CA ALA A 53 12.03 -2.97 -19.37
C ALA A 53 13.46 -2.39 -19.50
N LEU A 54 14.34 -2.73 -18.56
CA LEU A 54 15.75 -2.37 -18.60
C LEU A 54 16.46 -3.01 -19.80
N GLU A 55 16.27 -4.31 -20.05
CA GLU A 55 16.83 -5.00 -21.21
C GLU A 55 16.36 -4.40 -22.55
N ASN A 56 15.07 -4.08 -22.68
CA ASN A 56 14.53 -3.39 -23.85
C ASN A 56 15.26 -2.06 -24.08
N CYS A 57 15.47 -1.31 -23.01
CA CYS A 57 16.17 -0.04 -23.04
C CYS A 57 17.64 -0.19 -23.49
N ALA A 58 18.33 -1.21 -22.99
CA ALA A 58 19.71 -1.53 -23.37
C ALA A 58 19.84 -1.91 -24.86
N ARG A 59 18.88 -2.69 -25.39
CA ARG A 59 18.84 -3.07 -26.81
C ARG A 59 18.58 -1.85 -27.70
N ASN A 60 17.66 -0.97 -27.30
CA ASN A 60 17.28 0.20 -28.08
C ASN A 60 18.36 1.29 -28.09
N ALA A 61 19.12 1.43 -26.99
CA ALA A 61 20.17 2.43 -26.90
C ALA A 61 21.35 2.14 -27.83
N GLY A 62 21.69 0.87 -28.09
CA GLY A 62 22.76 0.47 -29.02
C GLY A 62 24.18 0.92 -28.61
N VAL A 63 24.36 1.44 -27.39
CA VAL A 63 25.65 1.92 -26.87
C VAL A 63 26.26 0.89 -25.91
N PRO A 64 27.43 0.30 -26.21
CA PRO A 64 28.01 -0.80 -25.41
C PRO A 64 28.30 -0.46 -23.94
N SER A 65 28.60 0.80 -23.63
CA SER A 65 28.82 1.24 -22.25
C SER A 65 27.51 1.35 -21.46
N PHE A 66 26.42 1.73 -22.12
CA PHE A 66 25.09 1.78 -21.53
C PHE A 66 24.56 0.36 -21.28
N THR A 67 24.68 -0.52 -22.28
CA THR A 67 24.25 -1.92 -22.17
C THR A 67 24.88 -2.62 -20.96
N ARG A 68 26.20 -2.46 -20.75
CA ARG A 68 26.89 -3.04 -19.58
C ARG A 68 26.36 -2.52 -18.25
N VAL A 69 26.13 -1.21 -18.15
CA VAL A 69 25.54 -0.60 -16.95
C VAL A 69 24.18 -1.21 -16.67
N ILE A 70 23.34 -1.35 -17.69
CA ILE A 70 22.02 -1.94 -17.55
C ILE A 70 22.08 -3.42 -17.16
N GLU A 71 22.95 -4.22 -17.79
CA GLU A 71 23.18 -5.62 -17.41
C GLU A 71 23.56 -5.76 -15.93
N HIS A 72 24.44 -4.89 -15.43
CA HIS A 72 24.81 -4.86 -14.01
C HIS A 72 23.64 -4.46 -13.10
N LEU A 73 22.82 -3.49 -13.51
CA LEU A 73 21.62 -3.10 -12.77
C LEU A 73 20.60 -4.25 -12.74
N THR A 74 20.31 -4.88 -13.88
CA THR A 74 19.41 -6.04 -13.97
C THR A 74 19.88 -7.19 -13.09
N ALA A 75 21.17 -7.53 -13.10
CA ALA A 75 21.72 -8.57 -12.24
C ALA A 75 21.64 -8.24 -10.74
N THR A 76 21.62 -6.95 -10.39
CA THR A 76 21.43 -6.49 -9.01
C THR A 76 19.95 -6.56 -8.62
N VAL A 77 19.04 -6.22 -9.54
CA VAL A 77 17.59 -6.36 -9.35
C VAL A 77 17.24 -7.82 -9.08
N GLU A 78 17.69 -8.76 -9.90
CA GLU A 78 17.39 -10.18 -9.71
C GLU A 78 17.88 -10.71 -8.36
N ARG A 79 18.96 -10.14 -7.80
CA ARG A 79 19.54 -10.55 -6.52
C ARG A 79 18.94 -9.85 -5.30
N GLY A 80 18.40 -8.64 -5.45
CA GLY A 80 17.90 -7.81 -4.34
C GLY A 80 16.38 -7.60 -4.28
N THR A 81 15.66 -7.85 -5.37
CA THR A 81 14.25 -7.46 -5.55
C THR A 81 13.20 -8.59 -5.49
N PRO A 82 13.46 -9.85 -5.05
CA PRO A 82 12.45 -10.91 -5.16
C PRO A 82 11.25 -10.74 -4.20
N ILE A 83 11.15 -9.66 -3.41
CA ILE A 83 10.04 -9.42 -2.48
C ILE A 83 8.99 -8.45 -3.04
N ALA A 84 9.36 -7.48 -3.88
CA ALA A 84 8.41 -6.49 -4.41
C ALA A 84 7.49 -7.08 -5.49
N ASP A 85 8.03 -7.93 -6.37
CA ASP A 85 7.25 -8.65 -7.39
C ASP A 85 6.33 -9.70 -6.76
N VAL A 86 6.75 -10.33 -5.65
CA VAL A 86 5.94 -11.26 -4.86
C VAL A 86 4.82 -10.52 -4.11
N LEU A 87 5.08 -9.32 -3.58
CA LEU A 87 4.04 -8.48 -2.97
C LEU A 87 3.02 -7.97 -3.99
N ALA A 88 3.43 -7.62 -5.21
CA ALA A 88 2.49 -7.22 -6.26
C ALA A 88 1.53 -8.35 -6.65
N ALA A 89 2.02 -9.59 -6.72
CA ALA A 89 1.18 -10.78 -6.90
C ALA A 89 0.26 -11.03 -5.68
N GLN A 90 0.77 -10.87 -4.46
CA GLN A 90 -0.02 -11.00 -3.23
C GLN A 90 -1.06 -9.88 -3.03
N ILE A 91 -0.85 -8.67 -3.58
CA ILE A 91 -1.82 -7.57 -3.55
C ILE A 91 -3.00 -7.85 -4.51
N ALA A 92 -2.76 -8.54 -5.62
CA ALA A 92 -3.84 -9.02 -6.48
C ALA A 92 -4.72 -10.04 -5.74
N ASP A 93 -4.11 -10.97 -5.00
CA ASP A 93 -4.82 -11.97 -4.18
C ASP A 93 -5.53 -11.34 -2.96
N ALA A 94 -4.91 -10.37 -2.28
CA ALA A 94 -5.50 -9.67 -1.13
C ALA A 94 -6.73 -8.82 -1.50
N ARG A 95 -6.83 -8.39 -2.76
CA ARG A 95 -8.01 -7.66 -3.27
C ARG A 95 -9.24 -8.58 -3.41
N GLU A 96 -9.03 -9.87 -3.61
CA GLU A 96 -10.07 -10.91 -3.60
C GLU A 96 -10.57 -11.17 -2.16
N GLU A 97 -9.66 -11.28 -1.19
CA GLU A 97 -9.99 -11.49 0.24
C GLU A 97 -10.66 -10.28 0.91
N ALA A 98 -10.35 -9.05 0.48
CA ALA A 98 -10.98 -7.84 0.99
C ALA A 98 -12.50 -7.81 0.73
N LYS A 99 -12.99 -8.54 -0.27
CA LYS A 99 -14.44 -8.66 -0.55
C LYS A 99 -15.18 -9.46 0.52
N ASN A 100 -14.51 -10.40 1.19
CA ASN A 100 -15.12 -11.21 2.26
C ASN A 100 -15.16 -10.49 3.62
N ARG A 101 -14.29 -9.51 3.85
CA ARG A 101 -14.27 -8.73 5.11
C ARG A 101 -15.38 -7.67 5.21
N LEU A 102 -16.06 -7.36 4.10
CA LEU A 102 -17.25 -6.51 4.12
C LEU A 102 -18.44 -7.19 4.81
N VAL A 103 -18.39 -8.50 5.06
CA VAL A 103 -19.44 -9.24 5.77
C VAL A 103 -19.20 -9.30 7.29
N GLU A 104 -17.95 -9.32 7.76
CA GLU A 104 -17.64 -9.39 9.21
C GLU A 104 -17.83 -8.07 9.97
N SER A 105 -17.68 -6.92 9.30
CA SER A 105 -17.81 -5.61 9.96
C SER A 105 -19.25 -5.23 10.32
N ALA A 106 -20.26 -6.00 9.88
CA ALA A 106 -21.65 -5.82 10.27
C ALA A 106 -21.95 -6.27 11.73
N GLY A 107 -21.10 -7.12 12.33
CA GLY A 107 -21.39 -7.74 13.63
C GLY A 107 -21.13 -6.88 14.87
N ARG A 108 -20.37 -5.78 14.77
CA ARG A 108 -19.98 -5.01 15.97
C ARG A 108 -21.05 -4.02 16.46
N ASN A 109 -22.04 -3.69 15.64
CA ASN A 109 -23.09 -2.74 16.00
C ASN A 109 -24.19 -3.34 16.90
N GLU A 110 -24.22 -4.65 17.11
CA GLU A 110 -25.26 -5.31 17.92
C GLU A 110 -25.13 -4.98 19.42
N VAL A 111 -23.90 -4.92 19.94
CA VAL A 111 -23.66 -4.59 21.36
C VAL A 111 -23.87 -3.09 21.65
N MET A 112 -23.62 -2.22 20.66
CA MET A 112 -23.92 -0.77 20.77
C MET A 112 -25.43 -0.48 20.82
N MET A 113 -26.30 -1.36 20.30
CA MET A 113 -27.76 -1.23 20.44
C MET A 113 -28.32 -1.74 21.78
N LEU A 114 -27.62 -2.65 22.47
CA LEU A 114 -28.08 -3.19 23.76
C LEU A 114 -27.86 -2.23 24.93
N ILE A 115 -26.81 -1.40 24.90
CA ILE A 115 -26.54 -0.41 25.97
C ILE A 115 -27.70 0.58 26.12
N PRO A 116 -28.21 1.25 25.06
CA PRO A 116 -29.39 2.09 25.16
C PRO A 116 -30.61 1.37 25.71
N LEU A 117 -30.84 0.11 25.29
CA LEU A 117 -32.02 -0.64 25.71
C LEU A 117 -32.03 -0.90 27.22
N VAL A 118 -30.92 -1.37 27.79
CA VAL A 118 -30.84 -1.67 29.24
C VAL A 118 -30.88 -0.37 30.06
N PHE A 119 -30.14 0.66 29.62
CA PHE A 119 -30.10 1.94 30.30
C PHE A 119 -31.38 2.76 30.14
N LEU A 120 -32.28 2.41 29.20
CA LEU A 120 -33.57 3.09 29.02
C LEU A 120 -34.72 2.29 29.63
N ILE A 121 -34.78 0.96 29.41
CA ILE A 121 -35.87 0.12 29.93
C ILE A 121 -35.78 -0.04 31.45
N LEU A 122 -34.59 -0.27 32.03
CA LEU A 122 -34.45 -0.46 33.46
C LEU A 122 -34.94 0.76 34.27
N PRO A 123 -34.51 2.02 33.99
CA PRO A 123 -35.02 3.17 34.73
C PRO A 123 -36.50 3.45 34.47
N VAL A 124 -36.99 3.23 33.24
CA VAL A 124 -38.43 3.37 32.95
C VAL A 124 -39.24 2.35 33.74
N THR A 125 -38.78 1.10 33.84
CA THR A 125 -39.47 0.03 34.58
C THR A 125 -39.46 0.32 36.08
N ILE A 126 -38.33 0.77 36.65
CA ILE A 126 -38.25 1.17 38.06
C ILE A 126 -39.17 2.35 38.33
N ALA A 127 -39.18 3.37 37.47
CA ALA A 127 -40.05 4.53 37.61
C ALA A 127 -41.53 4.11 37.62
N PHE A 128 -41.96 3.27 36.68
CA PHE A 128 -43.33 2.78 36.60
C PHE A 128 -43.71 1.81 37.72
N SER A 129 -42.78 1.05 38.28
CA SER A 129 -43.07 0.13 39.38
C SER A 129 -43.14 0.84 40.73
N VAL A 130 -42.30 1.85 40.95
CA VAL A 130 -42.25 2.61 42.20
C VAL A 130 -43.35 3.67 42.26
N PHE A 131 -43.74 4.27 41.12
CA PHE A 131 -44.79 5.29 41.04
C PHE A 131 -46.14 4.87 41.67
N PRO A 132 -46.74 3.71 41.36
CA PRO A 132 -47.98 3.27 42.00
C PRO A 132 -47.78 2.91 43.47
N GLY A 133 -46.61 2.38 43.86
CA GLY A 133 -46.30 2.08 45.26
C GLY A 133 -46.20 3.34 46.13
N LEU A 134 -45.60 4.41 45.60
CA LEU A 134 -45.55 5.71 46.29
C LEU A 134 -46.92 6.37 46.39
N ILE A 135 -47.73 6.30 45.32
CA ILE A 135 -49.11 6.79 45.36
C ILE A 135 -49.94 5.98 46.37
N ALA A 136 -49.83 4.65 46.37
CA ALA A 136 -50.57 3.78 47.28
C ALA A 136 -50.29 4.08 48.76
N ILE A 137 -49.04 4.42 49.11
CA ILE A 137 -48.65 4.81 50.48
C ILE A 137 -49.22 6.19 50.85
N GLN A 138 -49.33 7.13 49.89
CA GLN A 138 -49.92 8.46 50.15
C GLN A 138 -51.45 8.45 50.21
N SER A 139 -52.13 7.56 49.48
CA SER A 139 -53.60 7.44 49.47
C SER A 139 -54.18 6.50 50.54
N GLY A 140 -53.43 6.29 51.63
CA GLY A 140 -53.85 5.72 52.91
C GLY A 140 -55.20 4.99 52.97
N ILE A 141 -55.15 3.68 52.75
CA ILE A 141 -56.00 2.70 53.43
C ILE A 141 -55.05 1.83 54.26
#